data_AF-A0A1H7BZ05-F1
#
_entry.id   AF-A0A1H7BZ05-F1
#
_cell.length_a   1.000
_cell.length_b   1.000
_cell.length_c   1.000
_cell.angle_alpha   90.00
_cell.angle_beta   90.00
_cell.angle_gamma   90.00
#
_symmetry.space_group_name_H-M   'P 1'
#
loop_
_entity.id
_entity.type
_entity.pdbx_description
1 polymer ?
#
loop_
_entity_poly.entity_id
_entity_poly.type
_entity_poly.pdbx_seq_one_letter_code
_entity_poly.pdbx_strand_id
1 'polypeptide(L)'
;MLMATLALAVMGLLLGSGLGLAARKFAVSDDNPLLKEIEGLMPGSQCGQCGFPGCGPAASALVEGQAAVTCCPPGGVALAEKLAELLGVTLDAGQMSAPLLARIDAAQCTGCTRCYRACPTDAIVGASGQIHSVLRDACTGCARCQEACPEDCVALVTQAPTLDTWRWSKPQAV
;
A
#
# COMPACT_ATOMS: atom_id res chain seq x y z
N MET A 1 -31.02 54.44 6.10
CA MET A 1 -30.90 53.06 6.63
C MET A 1 -31.00 52.02 5.51
N LEU A 2 -32.10 51.94 4.76
CA LEU A 2 -32.28 50.97 3.66
C LEU A 2 -31.20 51.02 2.55
N MET A 3 -30.75 52.22 2.16
CA MET A 3 -29.73 52.33 1.11
C MET A 3 -28.34 51.81 1.54
N ALA A 4 -28.01 51.94 2.83
CA ALA A 4 -26.74 51.46 3.36
C ALA A 4 -26.73 49.92 3.44
N THR A 5 -27.85 49.31 3.84
CA THR A 5 -27.98 47.85 3.83
C THR A 5 -27.95 47.28 2.42
N LEU A 6 -28.58 47.96 1.45
CA LEU A 6 -28.57 47.54 0.04
C LEU A 6 -27.17 47.62 -0.58
N ALA A 7 -26.42 48.69 -0.29
CA ALA A 7 -25.04 48.84 -0.77
C ALA A 7 -24.10 47.75 -0.25
N LEU A 8 -24.16 47.42 1.04
CA LEU A 8 -23.35 46.36 1.64
C LEU A 8 -23.73 44.97 1.09
N ALA A 9 -25.02 44.71 0.88
CA ALA A 9 -25.50 43.45 0.32
C ALA A 9 -25.00 43.23 -1.11
N VAL A 10 -25.07 44.26 -1.97
CA VAL A 10 -24.60 44.18 -3.36
C VAL A 10 -23.08 43.97 -3.42
N MET A 11 -22.32 44.69 -2.59
CA MET A 11 -20.87 44.55 -2.54
C MET A 11 -20.45 43.15 -2.07
N GLY A 12 -21.13 42.60 -1.06
CA GLY A 12 -20.91 41.22 -0.61
C GLY A 12 -21.21 40.19 -1.71
N LEU A 13 -22.28 40.40 -2.47
CA LEU A 13 -22.68 39.50 -3.54
C LEU A 13 -21.69 39.54 -4.71
N LEU A 14 -21.18 40.73 -5.07
CA LEU A 14 -20.17 40.90 -6.12
C LEU A 14 -18.83 40.26 -5.72
N LEU A 15 -18.32 40.57 -4.53
CA LEU A 15 -17.05 40.03 -4.06
C LEU A 15 -17.14 38.51 -3.81
N GLY A 16 -18.24 38.05 -3.21
CA GLY A 16 -18.48 36.63 -2.97
C GLY A 16 -18.62 35.83 -4.27
N SER A 17 -19.36 36.35 -5.26
CA SER A 17 -19.49 35.70 -6.57
C SER A 17 -18.16 35.70 -7.33
N GLY A 18 -17.40 36.80 -7.27
CA GLY A 18 -16.08 36.92 -7.87
C GLY A 18 -15.09 35.90 -7.30
N LEU A 19 -15.00 35.82 -5.97
CA LEU A 19 -14.15 34.85 -5.29
C LEU A 19 -14.61 33.40 -5.55
N GLY A 20 -15.92 33.14 -5.54
CA GLY A 20 -16.46 31.81 -5.81
C GLY A 20 -16.21 31.34 -7.26
N LEU A 21 -16.34 32.24 -8.23
CA LEU A 21 -16.01 31.97 -9.63
C LEU A 21 -14.50 31.76 -9.82
N ALA A 22 -13.66 32.58 -9.19
CA ALA A 22 -12.21 32.41 -9.23
C ALA A 22 -11.79 31.07 -8.62
N ALA A 23 -12.34 30.72 -7.45
CA ALA A 23 -12.05 29.46 -6.77
C ALA A 23 -12.40 28.23 -7.63
N ARG A 24 -13.51 28.28 -8.38
CA ARG A 24 -13.90 27.19 -9.29
C ARG A 24 -13.10 27.18 -10.59
N LYS A 25 -12.85 28.35 -11.19
CA LYS A 25 -12.17 28.45 -12.48
C LYS A 25 -10.67 28.15 -12.38
N PHE A 26 -10.05 28.49 -11.26
CA PHE A 26 -8.65 28.23 -10.97
C PHE A 26 -8.44 27.08 -10.00
N ALA A 27 -9.47 26.22 -9.82
CA ALA A 27 -9.29 24.94 -9.16
C ALA A 27 -8.35 24.09 -10.01
N VAL A 28 -7.06 24.10 -9.65
CA VAL A 28 -6.12 23.09 -10.09
C VAL A 28 -6.56 21.82 -9.38
N SER A 29 -7.07 20.84 -10.12
CA SER A 29 -7.32 19.51 -9.59
C SER A 29 -5.98 18.93 -9.15
N ASP A 30 -5.78 18.78 -7.84
CA ASP A 30 -4.55 18.33 -7.16
C ASP A 30 -4.02 16.95 -7.61
N ASP A 31 -4.72 16.26 -8.51
CA ASP A 31 -4.38 14.93 -8.93
C ASP A 31 -3.57 14.98 -10.23
N ASN A 32 -2.24 15.00 -10.12
CA ASN A 32 -1.36 14.63 -11.23
C ASN A 32 -1.87 13.31 -11.84
N PRO A 33 -2.22 13.24 -13.13
CA PRO A 33 -2.79 12.02 -13.72
C PRO A 33 -1.90 10.79 -13.52
N LEU A 34 -0.57 10.98 -13.47
CA LEU A 34 0.40 9.92 -13.16
C LEU A 34 0.26 9.40 -11.73
N LEU A 35 -0.07 10.26 -10.78
CA LEU A 35 -0.27 9.87 -9.38
C LEU A 35 -1.45 8.89 -9.26
N LYS A 36 -2.57 9.21 -9.91
CA LYS A 36 -3.75 8.35 -9.96
C LYS A 36 -3.46 7.01 -10.63
N GLU A 37 -2.65 7.03 -11.68
CA GLU A 37 -2.28 5.83 -12.40
C GLU A 37 -1.39 4.92 -11.53
N ILE A 38 -0.37 5.49 -10.87
CA ILE A 38 0.49 4.76 -9.94
C ILE A 38 -0.30 4.23 -8.75
N GLU A 39 -1.16 5.05 -8.13
CA GLU A 39 -2.00 4.62 -7.01
C GLU A 39 -2.97 3.51 -7.44
N GLY A 40 -3.51 3.56 -8.66
CA GLY A 40 -4.35 2.50 -9.23
C GLY A 40 -3.62 1.19 -9.50
N LEU A 41 -2.30 1.21 -9.67
CA LEU A 41 -1.47 0.00 -9.75
C LEU A 41 -1.17 -0.61 -8.38
N MET A 42 -1.22 0.19 -7.31
CA MET A 42 -0.89 -0.29 -5.97
C MET A 42 -1.94 -1.25 -5.41
N PRO A 43 -1.58 -2.12 -4.45
CA PRO A 43 -2.53 -3.07 -3.84
C PRO A 43 -3.67 -2.42 -3.03
N GLY A 44 -3.61 -1.11 -2.77
CA GLY A 44 -4.63 -0.37 -2.01
C GLY A 44 -4.73 -0.75 -0.52
N SER A 45 -3.80 -1.55 0.00
CA SER A 45 -3.88 -2.12 1.36
C SER A 45 -3.53 -1.15 2.48
N GLN A 46 -2.99 0.03 2.16
CA GLN A 46 -2.60 1.08 3.12
C GLN A 46 -1.76 0.55 4.31
N CYS A 47 -0.94 -0.47 4.07
CA CYS A 47 -0.32 -1.28 5.13
C CYS A 47 0.91 -0.64 5.79
N GLY A 48 1.52 0.36 5.15
CA GLY A 48 2.68 1.10 5.68
C GLY A 48 4.03 0.38 5.66
N GLN A 49 4.13 -0.81 5.07
CA GLN A 49 5.38 -1.59 5.05
C GLN A 49 6.51 -0.91 4.27
N CYS A 50 6.17 -0.03 3.32
CA CYS A 50 7.11 0.74 2.52
C CYS A 50 7.68 1.98 3.25
N GLY A 51 7.25 2.24 4.49
CA GLY A 51 7.63 3.44 5.25
C GLY A 51 6.75 4.67 5.02
N PHE A 52 5.79 4.59 4.09
CA PHE A 52 4.81 5.66 3.82
C PHE A 52 3.46 5.35 4.50
N PRO A 53 2.68 6.37 4.92
CA PRO A 53 1.41 6.16 5.61
C PRO A 53 0.31 5.54 4.74
N GLY A 54 0.52 5.45 3.42
CA GLY A 54 -0.42 4.83 2.49
C GLY A 54 0.08 4.80 1.05
N CYS A 55 -0.72 4.20 0.16
CA CYS A 55 -0.51 4.07 -1.27
C CYS A 55 -0.45 5.43 -1.98
N GLY A 56 -1.36 6.38 -1.68
CA GLY A 56 -1.32 7.73 -2.25
C GLY A 56 0.00 8.47 -1.95
N PRO A 57 0.41 8.62 -0.67
CA PRO A 57 1.70 9.21 -0.32
C PRO A 57 2.91 8.46 -0.89
N ALA A 58 2.85 7.11 -0.95
CA ALA A 58 3.89 6.32 -1.61
C ALA A 58 3.94 6.58 -3.13
N ALA A 59 2.79 6.78 -3.77
CA ALA A 59 2.68 7.14 -5.19
C ALA A 59 3.29 8.53 -5.44
N SER A 60 3.03 9.50 -4.55
CA SER A 60 3.64 10.83 -4.65
C SER A 60 5.15 10.75 -4.55
N ALA A 61 5.66 9.98 -3.58
CA ALA A 61 7.10 9.78 -3.41
C ALA A 61 7.76 9.09 -4.61
N LEU A 62 7.04 8.20 -5.32
CA LEU A 62 7.52 7.59 -6.56
C LEU A 62 7.64 8.62 -7.69
N VAL A 63 6.62 9.48 -7.86
CA VAL A 63 6.62 10.55 -8.89
C VAL A 63 7.71 11.58 -8.60
N GLU A 64 7.94 11.90 -7.33
CA GLU A 64 8.97 12.85 -6.89
C GLU A 64 10.40 12.25 -6.88
N GLY A 65 10.55 10.96 -7.19
CA GLY A 65 11.84 10.27 -7.19
C GLY A 65 12.42 10.03 -5.79
N GLN A 66 11.61 10.14 -4.74
CA GLN A 66 11.99 9.90 -3.35
C GLN A 66 11.86 8.42 -2.93
N ALA A 67 11.12 7.62 -3.70
CA ALA A 67 10.96 6.19 -3.49
C ALA A 67 11.46 5.40 -4.69
N ALA A 68 12.08 4.23 -4.45
CA ALA A 68 12.42 3.29 -5.51
C ALA A 68 11.17 2.55 -6.02
N VAL A 69 11.16 2.11 -7.28
CA VAL A 69 10.06 1.29 -7.85
C VAL A 69 9.83 -0.04 -7.13
N THR A 70 10.81 -0.49 -6.34
CA THR A 70 10.75 -1.68 -5.50
C THR A 70 10.18 -1.41 -4.11
N CYS A 71 9.69 -0.20 -3.83
CA CYS A 71 9.32 0.24 -2.48
C CYS A 71 8.15 -0.52 -1.86
N CYS A 72 7.33 -1.23 -2.65
CA CYS A 72 6.12 -1.90 -2.17
C CYS A 72 6.37 -3.42 -2.02
N PRO A 73 6.68 -3.93 -0.81
CA PRO A 73 6.86 -5.36 -0.59
C PRO A 73 5.65 -6.23 -1.00
N PRO A 74 4.38 -5.87 -0.70
CA PRO A 74 3.25 -6.73 -1.04
C PRO A 74 2.94 -6.74 -2.54
N GLY A 75 3.32 -5.69 -3.28
CA GLY A 75 3.18 -5.66 -4.74
C GLY A 75 4.24 -6.51 -5.46
N GLY A 76 5.37 -6.77 -4.81
CA GLY A 76 6.44 -7.61 -5.32
C GLY A 76 7.01 -7.14 -6.66
N VAL A 77 7.66 -8.07 -7.36
CA VAL A 77 8.36 -7.79 -8.63
C VAL A 77 7.39 -7.35 -9.72
N ALA A 78 6.20 -7.94 -9.78
CA ALA A 78 5.22 -7.63 -10.82
C ALA A 78 4.72 -6.18 -10.76
N LEU A 79 4.58 -5.62 -9.55
CA LEU A 79 4.29 -4.20 -9.40
C LEU A 79 5.50 -3.35 -9.76
N ALA A 80 6.69 -3.72 -9.29
CA ALA A 80 7.92 -2.98 -9.56
C ALA A 80 8.21 -2.86 -11.07
N GLU A 81 7.96 -3.91 -11.85
CA GLU A 81 8.12 -3.90 -13.32
C GLU A 81 7.17 -2.91 -13.99
N LYS A 82 5.89 -2.92 -13.62
CA LYS A 82 4.90 -1.97 -14.17
C LYS A 82 5.24 -0.53 -13.80
N LEU A 83 5.69 -0.30 -12.56
CA LEU A 83 6.12 1.02 -12.11
C LEU A 83 7.38 1.48 -12.86
N ALA A 84 8.32 0.57 -13.11
CA ALA A 84 9.54 0.84 -13.86
C ALA A 84 9.25 1.21 -15.31
N GLU A 85 8.33 0.48 -15.96
CA GLU A 85 7.86 0.77 -17.32
C GLU A 85 7.18 2.14 -17.39
N LEU A 86 6.27 2.44 -16.44
CA LEU A 86 5.52 3.69 -16.39
C LEU A 86 6.43 4.91 -16.14
N LEU A 87 7.40 4.78 -15.22
CA LEU A 87 8.33 5.85 -14.87
C LEU A 87 9.57 5.91 -15.77
N GLY A 88 9.73 4.97 -16.69
CA GLY A 88 10.88 4.89 -17.60
C GLY A 88 12.23 4.63 -16.90
N VAL A 89 12.21 3.94 -15.75
CA VAL A 89 13.41 3.62 -14.96
C VAL A 89 13.82 2.17 -15.15
N THR A 90 15.12 1.89 -15.05
CA THR A 90 15.63 0.52 -15.16
C THR A 90 15.42 -0.25 -13.86
N LEU A 91 14.83 -1.45 -13.95
CA LEU A 91 14.65 -2.36 -12.82
C LEU A 91 15.57 -3.58 -12.95
N ASP A 92 16.44 -3.79 -11.96
CA ASP A 92 17.19 -5.04 -11.80
C ASP A 92 16.39 -6.04 -10.94
N ALA A 93 15.37 -6.64 -11.55
CA ALA A 93 14.43 -7.56 -10.87
C ALA A 93 15.11 -8.77 -10.19
N GLY A 94 16.32 -9.15 -10.65
CA GLY A 94 17.06 -10.30 -10.12
C GLY A 94 17.55 -10.15 -8.68
N GLN A 95 17.47 -8.96 -8.08
CA GLN A 95 17.90 -8.70 -6.70
C GLN A 95 16.74 -8.57 -5.70
N MET A 96 15.49 -8.66 -6.14
CA MET A 96 14.35 -8.59 -5.22
C MET A 96 14.22 -9.89 -4.41
N SER A 97 14.18 -9.76 -3.09
CA SER A 97 13.99 -10.90 -2.19
C SER A 97 12.63 -11.56 -2.43
N ALA A 98 12.60 -12.89 -2.28
CA ALA A 98 11.36 -13.65 -2.23
C ALA A 98 10.44 -13.13 -1.11
N PRO A 99 9.11 -13.21 -1.29
CA PRO A 99 8.16 -12.79 -0.26
C PRO A 99 8.32 -13.65 0.99
N LEU A 100 8.38 -12.98 2.14
CA LEU A 100 8.35 -13.58 3.46
C LEU A 100 6.90 -13.73 3.90
N LEU A 101 6.43 -14.94 4.12
CA LEU A 101 5.07 -15.19 4.61
C LEU A 101 5.11 -15.78 6.01
N ALA A 102 4.09 -15.47 6.81
CA ALA A 102 3.95 -16.05 8.13
C ALA A 102 3.60 -17.55 8.05
N ARG A 103 4.23 -18.34 8.91
CA ARG A 103 3.94 -19.76 9.13
C ARG A 103 3.79 -20.00 10.62
N ILE A 104 2.69 -20.66 11.00
CA ILE A 104 2.39 -20.99 12.39
C ILE A 104 2.80 -22.45 12.65
N ASP A 105 3.51 -22.69 13.74
CA ASP A 105 3.79 -24.04 14.22
C ASP A 105 2.58 -24.61 14.98
N ALA A 106 1.97 -25.64 14.38
CA ALA A 106 0.81 -26.32 14.93
C ALA A 106 1.08 -27.00 16.28
N ALA A 107 2.32 -27.41 16.57
CA ALA A 107 2.66 -28.08 17.81
C ALA A 107 2.67 -27.14 19.03
N GLN A 108 2.90 -25.84 18.80
CA GLN A 108 3.05 -24.83 19.85
C GLN A 108 1.87 -23.85 19.91
N CYS A 109 0.98 -23.86 18.90
CA CYS A 109 -0.18 -22.99 18.86
C CYS A 109 -1.24 -23.39 19.89
N THR A 110 -1.48 -22.53 20.89
CA THR A 110 -2.51 -22.73 21.92
C THR A 110 -3.90 -22.23 21.54
N GLY A 111 -4.05 -21.61 20.36
CA GLY A 111 -5.35 -21.06 19.92
C GLY A 111 -5.77 -19.77 20.64
N CYS A 112 -4.82 -18.94 21.05
CA CYS A 112 -5.07 -17.71 21.82
C CYS A 112 -5.73 -16.55 21.03
N THR A 113 -5.82 -16.65 19.69
CA THR A 113 -6.42 -15.66 18.76
C THR A 113 -5.76 -14.27 18.70
N ARG A 114 -4.58 -14.07 19.32
CA ARG A 114 -3.89 -12.77 19.24
C ARG A 114 -3.37 -12.45 17.85
N CYS A 115 -2.79 -13.45 17.18
CA CYS A 115 -2.31 -13.31 15.81
C CYS A 115 -3.44 -12.94 14.84
N TYR A 116 -4.62 -13.55 14.99
CA TYR A 116 -5.82 -13.24 14.20
C TYR A 116 -6.18 -11.75 14.27
N ARG A 117 -6.25 -11.18 15.48
CA ARG A 117 -6.60 -9.76 15.68
C ARG A 117 -5.52 -8.78 15.22
N ALA A 118 -4.27 -9.23 15.19
CA ALA A 118 -3.13 -8.41 14.76
C ALA A 118 -2.96 -8.38 13.23
N CYS A 119 -3.59 -9.31 12.50
CA CYS A 119 -3.44 -9.41 11.05
C CYS A 119 -4.25 -8.31 10.35
N PRO A 120 -3.62 -7.41 9.56
CA PRO A 120 -4.35 -6.33 8.87
C PRO A 120 -5.09 -6.79 7.62
N THR A 121 -4.80 -7.99 7.12
CA THR A 121 -5.37 -8.54 5.88
C THR A 121 -6.23 -9.78 6.12
N ASP A 122 -6.55 -10.09 7.38
CA ASP A 122 -7.32 -11.28 7.78
C ASP A 122 -6.79 -12.60 7.18
N ALA A 123 -5.47 -12.69 6.99
CA ALA A 123 -4.81 -13.87 6.41
C ALA A 123 -4.79 -15.09 7.35
N ILE A 124 -5.16 -14.92 8.63
CA ILE A 124 -5.08 -15.98 9.63
C ILE A 124 -6.46 -16.59 9.83
N VAL A 125 -6.55 -17.91 9.75
CA VAL A 125 -7.79 -18.67 9.92
C VAL A 125 -7.65 -19.58 11.12
N GLY A 126 -8.64 -19.52 12.02
CA GLY A 126 -8.70 -20.33 13.24
C GLY A 126 -9.81 -19.85 14.16
N ALA A 127 -9.99 -20.56 15.27
CA ALA A 127 -10.92 -20.19 16.33
C ALA A 127 -10.24 -20.28 17.70
N SER A 128 -10.89 -19.77 18.74
CA SER A 128 -10.38 -19.89 20.10
C SER A 128 -10.21 -21.36 20.49
N GLY A 129 -9.03 -21.71 21.01
CA GLY A 129 -8.68 -23.08 21.36
C GLY A 129 -8.42 -24.01 20.16
N GLN A 130 -8.38 -23.48 18.93
CA GLN A 130 -8.04 -24.22 17.72
C GLN A 130 -6.70 -23.73 17.14
N ILE A 131 -6.00 -24.62 16.44
CA ILE A 131 -4.75 -24.30 15.76
C ILE A 131 -5.04 -23.32 14.62
N HIS A 132 -4.28 -22.23 14.57
CA HIS A 132 -4.41 -21.23 13.53
C HIS A 132 -3.53 -21.58 12.32
N SER A 133 -4.00 -21.23 11.13
CA SER A 133 -3.29 -21.40 9.87
C SER A 133 -3.24 -20.09 9.10
N VAL A 134 -2.28 -19.95 8.18
CA VAL A 134 -2.09 -18.74 7.37
C VAL A 134 -2.48 -19.03 5.93
N LEU A 135 -3.42 -18.26 5.39
CA LEU A 135 -3.73 -18.19 3.97
C LEU A 135 -2.61 -17.42 3.27
N ARG A 136 -1.82 -18.12 2.46
CA ARG A 136 -0.64 -17.56 1.79
C ARG A 136 -1.00 -16.39 0.88
N ASP A 137 -2.11 -16.50 0.16
CA ASP A 137 -2.55 -15.52 -0.83
C ASP A 137 -2.99 -14.19 -0.21
N ALA A 138 -3.40 -14.20 1.06
CA ALA A 138 -3.79 -12.99 1.80
C ALA A 138 -2.66 -12.45 2.69
N CYS A 139 -1.59 -13.20 2.90
CA CYS A 139 -0.50 -12.82 3.79
C CYS A 139 0.45 -11.86 3.08
N THR A 140 0.68 -10.68 3.68
CA THR A 140 1.59 -9.65 3.15
C THR A 140 2.97 -9.66 3.80
N GLY A 141 3.26 -10.59 4.72
CA GLY A 141 4.55 -10.64 5.40
C GLY A 141 4.82 -9.55 6.43
N CYS A 142 3.79 -8.83 6.91
CA CYS A 142 3.94 -7.65 7.77
C CYS A 142 4.54 -7.87 9.18
N ALA A 143 4.91 -9.09 9.55
CA ALA A 143 5.43 -9.49 10.87
C ALA A 143 4.55 -9.24 12.11
N ARG A 144 3.44 -8.49 12.04
CA ARG A 144 2.59 -8.17 13.20
C ARG A 144 2.07 -9.39 13.98
N CYS A 145 1.81 -10.49 13.28
CA CYS A 145 1.35 -11.73 13.90
C CYS A 145 2.45 -12.45 14.69
N GLN A 146 3.72 -12.27 14.31
CA GLN A 146 4.87 -12.77 15.05
C GLN A 146 5.04 -11.99 16.36
N GLU A 147 5.01 -10.66 16.30
CA GLU A 147 5.09 -9.79 17.47
C GLU A 147 3.94 -10.02 18.47
N ALA A 148 2.74 -10.32 17.97
CA ALA A 148 1.57 -10.55 18.80
C ALA A 148 1.51 -11.94 19.45
N CYS A 149 2.33 -12.90 19.02
CA CYS A 149 2.24 -14.28 19.47
C CYS A 149 2.91 -14.48 20.84
N PRO A 150 2.17 -14.89 21.89
CA PRO A 150 2.75 -15.07 23.22
C PRO A 150 3.63 -16.33 23.33
N GLU A 151 3.38 -17.33 22.48
CA GLU A 151 4.12 -18.60 22.45
C GLU A 151 5.27 -18.57 21.44
N ASP A 152 5.49 -17.45 20.76
CA ASP A 152 6.51 -17.28 19.70
C ASP A 152 6.45 -18.38 18.60
N CYS A 153 5.26 -18.93 18.34
CA CYS A 153 5.08 -20.04 17.40
C CYS A 153 4.89 -19.59 15.94
N VAL A 154 5.16 -18.33 15.60
CA VAL A 154 4.95 -17.75 14.27
C VAL A 154 6.30 -17.33 13.68
N ALA A 155 6.67 -17.93 12.56
CA ALA A 155 7.90 -17.60 11.85
C ALA A 155 7.61 -17.01 10.46
N LEU A 156 8.39 -16.01 10.04
CA LEU A 156 8.40 -15.54 8.66
C LEU A 156 9.35 -16.42 7.84
N VAL A 157 8.79 -17.11 6.84
CA VAL A 157 9.53 -18.01 5.98
C VAL A 157 9.48 -17.53 4.54
N THR A 158 10.61 -17.64 3.85
CA THR A 158 10.66 -17.44 2.40
C THR A 158 9.88 -18.57 1.73
N GLN A 159 8.98 -18.21 0.81
CA GLN A 159 8.26 -19.21 0.04
C GLN A 159 9.11 -19.67 -1.14
N ALA A 160 9.13 -20.99 -1.36
CA ALA A 160 9.66 -21.53 -2.59
C ALA A 160 8.79 -21.08 -3.78
N PRO A 161 9.38 -20.78 -4.94
CA PRO A 161 8.62 -20.42 -6.13
C PRO A 161 7.69 -21.57 -6.52
N THR A 162 6.41 -21.25 -6.70
CA THR A 162 5.40 -22.11 -7.31
C THR A 162 5.34 -21.87 -8.82
N LEU A 163 4.63 -22.69 -9.60
CA LEU A 163 4.49 -22.48 -11.05
C LEU A 163 3.93 -21.08 -11.40
N ASP A 164 3.04 -20.54 -10.55
CA ASP A 164 2.42 -19.21 -10.77
C ASP A 164 3.37 -18.05 -10.44
N THR A 165 4.24 -18.25 -9.45
CA THR A 165 5.19 -17.24 -8.96
C THR A 165 6.59 -17.39 -9.56
N TRP A 166 6.85 -18.49 -10.25
CA TRP A 166 8.12 -18.75 -10.92
C TRP A 166 8.33 -17.74 -12.05
N ARG A 167 9.58 -17.27 -12.14
CA ARG A 167 10.03 -16.32 -13.14
C ARG A 167 11.39 -16.76 -13.65
N TRP A 168 11.60 -16.61 -14.95
CA TRP A 168 12.90 -16.82 -15.56
C TRP A 168 13.83 -15.67 -15.16
N SER A 169 14.87 -15.95 -14.39
CA SER A 169 15.91 -14.96 -14.12
C SER A 169 16.68 -14.68 -15.40
N LYS A 170 16.74 -13.41 -15.81
CA LYS A 170 17.50 -13.02 -17.01
C LYS A 170 18.98 -13.38 -16.76
N PRO A 171 19.59 -14.24 -17.58
CA PRO A 171 21.00 -14.56 -17.43
C PRO A 171 21.81 -13.27 -17.58
N GLN A 172 22.78 -13.06 -16.69
CA GLN A 172 23.69 -11.93 -16.82
C GLN A 172 24.48 -12.11 -18.11
N ALA A 173 24.40 -11.11 -19.00
CA ALA A 173 25.25 -11.08 -20.18
C ALA A 173 26.69 -10.85 -19.68
N VAL A 174 27.51 -11.89 -19.79
CA VAL A 174 28.95 -11.86 -19.52
C VAL A 174 29.66 -11.09 -20.62
#